data_AF-A0A7Y1VXZ2-F1
#
_entry.id   AF-A0A7Y1VXZ2-F1
#
_cell.length_a   1.000
_cell.length_b   1.000
_cell.length_c   1.000
_cell.angle_alpha   90.00
_cell.angle_beta   90.00
_cell.angle_gamma   90.00
#
_symmetry.space_group_name_H-M   'P 1'
#
loop_
_entity.id
_entity.type
_entity.pdbx_description
1 polymer ?
#
loop_
_entity_poly.entity_id
_entity_poly.type
_entity_poly.pdbx_seq_one_letter_code
_entity_poly.pdbx_strand_id
1 'polypeptide(L)'
;LHLYRAVLILNDDIEILSEISGIVARGGTKVLLYPNPVPRQSNIQVLLESMDVGDLYFYNSEGQLVIESKVRNGSEILLQDIASGLYFFKIIMFGQEFFTGSLVVE
;
A
#
# COMPACT_ATOMS: atom_id res chain seq x y z
N LEU A 1 11.66 -5.14 -3.15
CA LEU A 1 11.41 -4.05 -4.11
C LEU A 1 12.15 -4.39 -5.39
N HIS A 2 11.49 -4.45 -6.53
CA HIS A 2 12.18 -4.64 -7.81
C HIS A 2 12.30 -3.29 -8.50
N LEU A 3 13.53 -2.98 -8.91
CA LEU A 3 13.88 -1.72 -9.56
C LEU A 3 13.90 -1.95 -11.07
N TYR A 4 13.18 -1.11 -11.79
CA TYR A 4 13.09 -1.17 -13.24
C TYR A 4 13.30 0.22 -13.84
N ARG A 5 13.73 0.25 -15.10
CA ARG A 5 13.72 1.45 -15.94
C ARG A 5 13.04 1.08 -17.26
N ALA A 6 12.26 2.00 -17.81
CA ALA A 6 11.77 1.87 -19.17
C ALA A 6 12.89 2.27 -20.14
N VAL A 7 12.99 1.54 -21.25
CA VAL A 7 13.86 1.84 -22.37
C VAL A 7 12.98 2.04 -23.60
N LEU A 8 13.08 3.21 -24.22
CA LEU A 8 12.45 3.53 -25.50
C LEU A 8 13.54 3.52 -26.57
N ILE A 9 13.37 2.69 -27.60
CA ILE A 9 14.24 2.68 -28.78
C ILE A 9 13.46 3.34 -29.92
N LEU A 10 14.00 4.43 -30.46
CA LEU A 10 13.41 5.17 -31.57
C LEU A 10 13.95 4.64 -32.92
N ASN A 11 13.25 4.97 -34.01
CA ASN A 11 13.55 4.45 -35.35
C ASN A 11 14.91 4.91 -35.92
N ASP A 12 15.60 5.81 -35.22
CA ASP A 12 16.92 6.35 -35.52
C ASP A 12 18.00 5.86 -34.53
N ASP A 13 17.77 4.71 -33.89
CA ASP A 13 18.65 4.07 -32.90
C ASP A 13 18.93 4.92 -31.65
N ILE A 14 18.10 5.95 -31.39
CA ILE A 14 18.17 6.71 -30.15
C ILE A 14 17.49 5.93 -29.03
N GLU A 15 18.23 5.74 -27.92
CA GLU A 15 17.72 5.15 -26.69
C GLU A 15 17.38 6.23 -25.64
N ILE A 16 16.13 6.25 -25.17
CA ILE A 16 15.70 7.08 -24.05
C ILE A 16 15.49 6.18 -22.83
N LEU A 17 16.21 6.49 -21.75
CA LEU A 17 16.17 5.79 -20.48
C LEU A 17 15.30 6.58 -19.50
N SER A 18 14.33 5.92 -18.87
CA SER A 18 13.62 6.53 -17.73
C SER A 18 14.51 6.56 -16.48
N GLU A 19 14.07 7.33 -15.49
CA GLU A 19 14.55 7.15 -14.12
C GLU A 19 14.24 5.74 -13.62
N ILE A 20 15.06 5.26 -12.68
CA ILE A 20 14.82 3.98 -12.02
C ILE A 20 13.63 4.15 -11.07
N SER A 21 12.59 3.35 -11.28
CA SER A 21 11.42 3.34 -10.41
C SER A 21 11.16 1.95 -9.87
N GLY A 22 10.65 1.90 -8.64
CA GLY A 22 10.18 0.65 -8.04
C GLY A 22 8.87 0.25 -8.69
N ILE A 23 8.79 -0.96 -9.23
CA ILE A 23 7.51 -1.52 -9.71
C ILE A 23 7.05 -2.57 -8.71
N VAL A 24 5.79 -2.49 -8.31
CA VAL A 24 5.11 -3.57 -7.58
C VAL A 24 4.17 -4.28 -8.55
N ALA A 25 4.54 -5.50 -8.95
CA ALA A 25 3.70 -6.33 -9.80
C ALA A 25 2.50 -6.84 -9.01
N ARG A 26 1.30 -6.66 -9.58
CA ARG A 26 0.02 -6.95 -8.93
C ARG A 26 -0.77 -7.96 -9.76
N GLY A 27 -0.65 -9.24 -9.43
CA GLY A 27 -1.49 -10.29 -10.00
C GLY A 27 -2.76 -10.48 -9.15
N GLY A 28 -3.92 -10.08 -9.67
CA GLY A 28 -5.25 -10.41 -9.10
C GLY A 28 -5.58 -9.90 -7.68
N THR A 29 -4.72 -9.09 -7.06
CA THR A 29 -4.88 -8.66 -5.67
C THR A 29 -5.62 -7.32 -5.63
N LYS A 30 -6.81 -7.20 -5.02
CA LYS A 30 -7.64 -5.96 -5.06
C LYS A 30 -7.19 -4.79 -4.18
N VAL A 31 -6.25 -5.02 -3.27
CA VAL A 31 -5.70 -4.02 -2.35
C VAL A 31 -4.24 -4.34 -2.08
N LEU A 32 -3.37 -3.33 -2.05
CA LEU A 32 -1.99 -3.47 -1.59
C LEU A 32 -1.66 -2.34 -0.62
N LEU A 33 -1.14 -2.70 0.55
CA LEU A 33 -0.57 -1.77 1.52
C LEU A 33 0.94 -1.99 1.56
N TYR A 34 1.72 -0.91 1.42
CA TYR A 34 3.17 -0.99 1.41
C TYR A 34 3.81 0.24 2.08
N PRO A 35 5.04 0.15 2.60
CA PRO A 35 5.87 -1.06 2.69
C PRO A 35 5.28 -2.09 3.67
N ASN A 36 5.70 -3.34 3.57
CA ASN A 36 5.43 -4.38 4.58
C ASN A 36 6.66 -5.33 4.61
N PRO A 37 7.45 -5.36 5.69
CA PRO A 37 7.29 -4.61 6.94
C PRO A 37 7.39 -3.09 6.79
N VAL A 38 6.77 -2.34 7.73
CA VAL A 38 6.86 -0.89 7.83
C VAL A 38 7.90 -0.49 8.87
N PRO A 39 8.88 0.34 8.54
CA PRO A 39 9.74 0.95 9.55
C PRO A 39 8.92 1.83 10.51
N ARG A 40 9.29 1.86 11.78
CA ARG A 40 8.70 2.79 12.75
C ARG A 40 8.68 4.22 12.25
N GLN A 41 7.63 4.93 12.65
CA GLN A 41 7.43 6.35 12.32
C GLN A 41 7.34 6.65 10.81
N SER A 42 7.10 5.63 9.98
CA SER A 42 6.89 5.77 8.54
C SER A 42 5.42 5.72 8.16
N ASN A 43 5.14 6.09 6.92
CA ASN A 43 3.80 5.99 6.33
C ASN A 43 3.66 4.65 5.62
N ILE A 44 2.42 4.22 5.45
CA ILE A 44 2.05 3.25 4.42
C ILE A 44 1.27 3.93 3.32
N GLN A 45 1.42 3.40 2.11
CA GLN A 45 0.63 3.77 0.96
C GLN A 45 -0.38 2.67 0.64
N VAL A 46 -1.60 3.11 0.33
CA VAL A 46 -2.74 2.24 0.01
C VAL A 46 -2.96 2.31 -1.49
N LEU A 47 -2.77 1.18 -2.18
CA LEU A 47 -3.10 1.02 -3.59
C LEU A 47 -4.36 0.20 -3.72
N LEU A 48 -5.38 0.79 -4.35
CA LEU A 48 -6.66 0.17 -4.64
C LEU A 48 -6.78 -0.02 -6.15
N GLU A 49 -7.50 -1.04 -6.59
CA GLU A 49 -7.85 -1.16 -8.03
C GLU A 49 -8.94 -0.17 -8.41
N SER A 50 -9.84 0.10 -7.47
CA SER A 50 -10.94 1.05 -7.66
C SER A 50 -10.50 2.49 -7.36
N MET A 51 -11.18 3.44 -8.02
CA MET A 51 -11.14 4.87 -7.70
C MET A 51 -12.08 5.24 -6.54
N ASP A 52 -12.82 4.28 -6.00
CA ASP A 52 -13.75 4.47 -4.89
C ASP A 52 -13.04 4.80 -3.56
N VAL A 53 -13.80 5.42 -2.67
CA VAL A 53 -13.38 5.69 -1.29
C VAL A 53 -13.84 4.55 -0.38
N GLY A 54 -12.93 4.02 0.42
CA GLY A 54 -13.19 3.01 1.43
C GLY A 54 -12.85 3.48 2.84
N ASP A 55 -13.24 2.68 3.82
CA ASP A 55 -12.90 2.82 5.23
C ASP A 55 -11.86 1.78 5.59
N LEU A 56 -10.67 2.22 6.02
CA LEU A 56 -9.57 1.39 6.48
C LEU A 56 -9.56 1.35 8.00
N TYR A 57 -9.50 0.15 8.55
CA TYR A 57 -9.41 -0.11 9.98
C TYR A 57 -8.18 -0.95 10.27
N PHE A 58 -7.38 -0.55 11.25
CA PHE A 58 -6.24 -1.30 11.77
C PHE A 58 -6.48 -1.76 13.20
N TYR A 59 -6.11 -3.00 13.47
CA TYR A 59 -6.22 -3.66 14.76
C TYR A 59 -4.85 -4.16 15.20
N ASN A 60 -4.51 -4.00 16.48
CA ASN A 60 -3.33 -4.65 17.05
C ASN A 60 -3.58 -6.16 17.28
N SER A 61 -2.58 -6.88 17.78
CA SER A 61 -2.68 -8.32 18.07
C SER A 61 -3.69 -8.68 19.16
N GLU A 62 -4.12 -7.72 19.98
CA GLU A 62 -5.17 -7.88 20.99
C GLU A 62 -6.58 -7.63 20.42
N GLY A 63 -6.68 -7.28 19.13
CA GLY A 63 -7.95 -6.96 18.47
C GLY A 63 -8.47 -5.55 18.74
N GLN A 64 -7.67 -4.68 19.34
CA GLN A 64 -8.05 -3.29 19.59
C GLN A 64 -7.88 -2.45 18.33
N LEU A 65 -8.88 -1.65 17.98
CA LEU A 65 -8.80 -0.69 16.87
C LEU A 65 -7.81 0.42 17.22
N VAL A 66 -6.79 0.60 16.38
CA VAL A 66 -5.73 1.61 16.59
C VAL A 66 -5.77 2.73 15.56
N ILE A 67 -6.22 2.46 14.34
CA ILE A 67 -6.36 3.48 13.29
C ILE A 67 -7.65 3.22 12.53
N GLU A 68 -8.38 4.31 12.29
CA GLU A 68 -9.50 4.38 11.36
C GLU A 68 -9.23 5.54 10.40
N SER A 69 -9.34 5.29 9.09
CA SER A 69 -9.11 6.32 8.09
C SER A 69 -9.89 6.07 6.80
N LYS A 70 -10.30 7.16 6.14
CA LYS A 70 -10.83 7.12 4.79
C LYS A 70 -9.67 6.95 3.80
N VAL A 71 -9.77 5.97 2.92
CA VAL A 71 -8.75 5.67 1.92
C VAL A 71 -9.30 5.69 0.51
N ARG A 72 -8.46 6.09 -0.43
CA ARG A 72 -8.66 5.94 -1.87
C ARG A 72 -7.34 5.45 -2.47
N ASN A 73 -7.36 5.11 -3.76
CA ASN A 73 -6.12 4.74 -4.44
C ASN A 73 -5.06 5.85 -4.29
N GLY A 74 -3.88 5.49 -3.78
CA GLY A 74 -2.76 6.39 -3.53
C GLY A 74 -2.76 7.08 -2.16
N SER A 75 -3.74 6.83 -1.29
CA SER A 75 -3.76 7.39 0.07
C SER A 75 -2.51 7.01 0.87
N GLU A 76 -2.01 7.95 1.66
CA GLU A 76 -0.98 7.71 2.68
C GLU A 76 -1.60 7.67 4.08
N ILE A 77 -1.18 6.70 4.89
CA ILE A 77 -1.60 6.55 6.28
C ILE A 77 -0.37 6.67 7.18
N LEU A 78 -0.44 7.61 8.10
CA LEU A 78 0.59 7.89 9.09
C LEU A 78 0.54 6.84 10.20
N LEU A 79 1.66 6.15 10.45
CA LEU A 79 1.80 5.15 11.52
C LEU A 79 2.72 5.63 12.66
N GLN A 80 2.78 6.93 12.93
CA GLN A 80 3.81 7.52 13.81
C GLN A 80 3.74 7.09 15.28
N ASP A 81 2.56 6.74 15.77
CA ASP A 81 2.32 6.46 17.20
C ASP A 81 1.98 5.01 17.50
N ILE A 82 2.10 4.11 16.53
CA ILE A 82 1.88 2.67 16.75
C ILE A 82 3.19 1.97 17.12
N ALA A 83 3.10 1.06 18.09
CA ALA A 83 4.23 0.25 18.53
C ALA A 83 4.64 -0.76 17.45
N SER A 84 5.86 -1.28 17.56
CA SER A 84 6.28 -2.41 16.72
C SER A 84 5.42 -3.64 17.02
N GLY A 85 5.06 -4.40 16.00
CA GLY A 85 4.23 -5.58 16.16
C GLY A 85 3.49 -6.01 14.89
N LEU A 86 2.68 -7.06 15.04
CA LEU A 86 1.78 -7.53 14.01
C LEU A 86 0.44 -6.80 14.13
N TYR A 87 -0.01 -6.23 13.02
CA TYR A 87 -1.30 -5.58 12.90
C TYR A 87 -2.14 -6.27 11.85
N PHE A 88 -3.44 -6.29 12.08
CA PHE A 88 -4.44 -6.74 11.11
C PHE A 88 -5.17 -5.53 10.59
N PHE A 89 -5.54 -5.54 9.32
CA PHE A 89 -6.35 -4.47 8.76
C PHE A 89 -7.48 -5.02 7.92
N LYS A 90 -8.53 -4.21 7.80
CA LYS A 90 -9.61 -4.44 6.84
C LYS A 90 -9.98 -3.16 6.13
N ILE A 91 -10.43 -3.29 4.89
CA ILE A 91 -11.01 -2.21 4.10
C ILE A 91 -12.47 -2.54 3.87
N ILE A 92 -13.36 -1.61 4.22
CA ILE A 92 -14.79 -1.66 3.95
C ILE A 92 -15.09 -0.71 2.78
N MET A 93 -15.78 -1.18 1.76
CA MET A 93 -16.30 -0.37 0.66
C MET A 93 -17.79 -0.64 0.51
N PHE A 94 -18.59 0.41 0.28
CA PHE A 94 -20.05 0.29 0.16
C PHE A 94 -20.72 -0.47 1.32
N GLY A 95 -20.17 -0.34 2.53
CA GLY A 95 -20.66 -1.01 3.74
C GLY A 95 -20.34 -2.51 3.81
N GLN A 96 -19.55 -3.06 2.89
CA GLN A 96 -19.14 -4.46 2.88
C GLN A 96 -17.62 -4.59 3.03
N GLU A 97 -17.19 -5.67 3.70
CA GLU A 97 -15.78 -6.00 3.78
C GLU A 97 -15.25 -6.31 2.37
N PHE A 98 -14.31 -5.47 1.92
CA PHE A 98 -13.71 -5.58 0.59
C PHE A 98 -12.40 -6.36 0.62
N PHE A 99 -11.61 -6.19 1.69
CA PHE A 99 -10.31 -6.84 1.84
C PHE A 99 -9.88 -6.90 3.31
N THR A 100 -9.13 -7.94 3.66
CA THR A 100 -8.45 -8.07 4.95
C THR A 100 -6.99 -8.48 4.73
N GLY A 101 -6.12 -8.05 5.63
CA GLY A 101 -4.71 -8.37 5.55
C GLY A 101 -3.98 -8.16 6.87
N SER A 102 -2.68 -8.37 6.85
CA SER A 102 -1.80 -8.10 7.99
C SER A 102 -0.56 -7.33 7.56
N LEU A 103 0.02 -6.62 8.51
CA LEU A 103 1.15 -5.72 8.33
C LEU A 103 2.07 -5.85 9.54
N VAL A 104 3.37 -5.92 9.31
CA VAL A 104 4.37 -5.90 10.38
C VAL A 104 4.93 -4.48 10.50
N VAL A 105 4.99 -3.96 11.72
CA VAL A 105 5.65 -2.69 12.05
C VAL A 105 6.91 -2.98 12.84
N GLU A 106 8.05 -2.45 12.42
CA GLU A 106 9.39 -2.71 12.98
C GLU A 106 10.02 -1.47 13.61
#